data_AF-A0A0F9BQY0-F1
#
_entry.id   AF-A0A0F9BQY0-F1
#
_cell.length_a   1.000
_cell.length_b   1.000
_cell.length_c   1.000
_cell.angle_alpha   90.00
_cell.angle_beta   90.00
_cell.angle_gamma   90.00
#
_symmetry.space_group_name_H-M   'P 1'
#
loop_
_entity.id
_entity.type
_entity.pdbx_description
1 polymer ?
#
loop_
_entity_poly.entity_id
_entity_poly.type
_entity_poly.pdbx_seq_one_letter_code
_entity_poly.pdbx_strand_id
1 'polypeptide(L)'
;EWLEMTGKGKLAAFSCIGVGTTFMVSKGYSMKKPYCFSVIKLDEGPMISGQLIGVDESKPDTISIGTPVKVSFIETELTGETRVDLGFEPI
;
A
#
# COMPACT_ATOMS: atom_id res chain seq x y z
N GLU A 1 -15.13 12.81 -19.19
CA GLU A 1 -14.43 11.78 -19.98
C GLU A 1 -13.52 11.01 -19.02
N TRP A 2 -13.36 9.70 -19.20
CA TRP A 2 -12.48 8.89 -18.35
C TRP A 2 -11.04 8.99 -18.85
N LEU A 3 -10.09 9.16 -17.94
CA LEU A 3 -8.66 9.19 -18.24
C LEU A 3 -7.98 8.05 -17.49
N GLU A 4 -7.24 7.22 -18.21
CA GLU A 4 -6.41 6.18 -17.61
C GLU A 4 -5.12 6.81 -17.04
N MET A 5 -4.80 6.44 -15.79
CA MET A 5 -3.61 6.91 -15.09
C MET A 5 -2.47 5.90 -15.28
N THR A 6 -1.23 6.37 -15.31
CA THR A 6 -0.03 5.53 -15.46
C THR A 6 0.20 4.56 -14.30
N GLY A 7 -0.44 4.81 -13.15
CA GLY A 7 -0.22 4.07 -11.91
C GLY A 7 1.15 4.34 -11.27
N LYS A 8 1.90 5.35 -11.75
CA LYS A 8 3.19 5.74 -11.18
C LYS A 8 3.05 6.98 -10.31
N GLY A 9 3.95 7.11 -9.36
CA GLY A 9 3.98 8.29 -8.50
C GLY A 9 5.10 8.25 -7.49
N LYS A 10 4.95 9.08 -6.46
CA LYS A 10 5.89 9.18 -5.34
C LYS A 10 5.18 9.01 -4.01
N LEU A 11 5.85 8.34 -3.09
CA LEU A 11 5.37 8.20 -1.71
C LEU A 11 5.28 9.59 -1.04
N ALA A 12 4.08 10.05 -0.71
CA ALA A 12 3.87 11.35 -0.08
C ALA A 12 3.80 11.23 1.46
N ALA A 13 3.20 10.16 1.97
CA ALA A 13 3.12 9.83 3.38
C ALA A 13 2.90 8.33 3.56
N PHE A 14 3.23 7.79 4.73
CA PHE A 14 2.90 6.41 5.08
C PHE A 14 2.71 6.22 6.58
N SER A 15 2.15 5.07 6.95
CA SER A 15 2.07 4.58 8.32
C SER A 15 2.25 3.07 8.36
N CYS A 16 3.13 2.61 9.25
CA CYS A 16 3.30 1.20 9.56
C CYS A 16 2.37 0.83 10.73
N ILE A 17 1.41 -0.05 10.46
CA ILE A 17 0.29 -0.35 11.34
C ILE A 17 0.46 -1.75 11.91
N GLY A 18 0.76 -1.82 13.21
CA GLY A 18 0.86 -3.08 13.96
C GLY A 18 -0.47 -3.55 14.56
N VAL A 19 -1.44 -2.65 14.75
CA VAL A 19 -2.78 -2.97 15.28
C VAL A 19 -3.80 -2.53 14.25
N GLY A 20 -4.21 -3.48 13.41
CA GLY A 20 -5.13 -3.24 12.30
C GLY A 20 -6.58 -3.54 12.61
N THR A 21 -7.44 -3.32 11.62
CA THR A 21 -8.84 -3.77 11.65
C THR A 21 -8.94 -5.30 11.67
N THR A 22 -10.09 -5.84 12.06
CA THR A 22 -10.34 -7.29 12.08
C THR A 22 -10.01 -7.95 10.75
N PHE A 23 -10.35 -7.30 9.63
CA PHE A 23 -10.04 -7.77 8.28
C PHE A 23 -8.53 -7.93 8.03
N MET A 24 -7.73 -6.93 8.44
CA MET A 24 -6.27 -7.00 8.30
C MET A 24 -5.65 -8.06 9.22
N VAL A 25 -6.21 -8.24 10.44
CA VAL A 25 -5.79 -9.32 11.32
C VAL A 25 -6.11 -10.69 10.69
N SER A 26 -7.27 -10.85 10.04
CA SER A 26 -7.61 -12.08 9.31
C SER A 26 -6.71 -12.34 8.10
N LYS A 27 -6.11 -11.30 7.48
CA LYS A 27 -5.03 -11.43 6.48
C LYS A 27 -3.68 -11.86 7.09
N GLY A 28 -3.60 -11.99 8.42
CA GLY A 28 -2.40 -12.42 9.15
C GLY A 28 -1.50 -11.28 9.62
N TYR A 29 -1.95 -10.03 9.58
CA TYR A 29 -1.21 -8.90 10.14
C TYR A 29 -1.35 -8.82 11.66
N SER A 30 -0.29 -8.34 12.32
CA SER A 30 -0.23 -8.21 13.79
C SER A 30 0.89 -7.25 14.20
N MET A 31 1.07 -7.01 15.49
CA MET A 31 2.19 -6.20 15.99
C MET A 31 3.56 -6.78 15.62
N LYS A 32 3.66 -8.11 15.42
CA LYS A 32 4.89 -8.79 15.00
C LYS A 32 5.05 -8.86 13.47
N LYS A 33 3.98 -8.59 12.73
CA LYS A 33 3.93 -8.57 11.27
C LYS A 33 3.05 -7.38 10.86
N PRO A 34 3.56 -6.14 11.00
CA PRO A 34 2.81 -4.94 10.64
C PRO A 34 2.58 -4.90 9.12
N TYR A 35 1.67 -4.02 8.70
CA TYR A 35 1.52 -3.63 7.29
C TYR A 35 1.76 -2.15 7.12
N CYS A 36 2.07 -1.71 5.90
CA CYS A 36 2.26 -0.31 5.60
C CYS A 36 1.13 0.20 4.71
N PHE A 37 0.53 1.32 5.08
CA PHE A 37 -0.42 2.04 4.23
C PHE A 37 0.18 3.39 3.85
N SER A 38 -0.10 3.82 2.62
CA SER A 38 0.54 4.99 2.03
C SER A 38 -0.45 5.93 1.40
N VAL A 39 -0.01 7.18 1.23
CA VAL A 39 -0.58 8.16 0.31
C VAL A 39 0.44 8.36 -0.80
N ILE A 40 0.04 8.12 -2.04
CA ILE A 40 0.87 8.28 -3.23
C ILE A 40 0.41 9.51 -3.97
N LYS A 41 1.35 10.42 -4.28
CA LYS A 41 1.13 11.47 -5.26
C LYS A 41 1.44 10.90 -6.64
N LEU A 42 0.40 10.68 -7.44
CA LEU A 42 0.53 10.17 -8.80
C LEU A 42 1.20 11.21 -9.70
N ASP A 43 1.85 10.75 -10.76
CA ASP A 43 2.55 11.62 -11.71
C ASP A 43 1.59 12.60 -12.40
N GLU A 44 0.32 12.22 -12.56
CA GLU A 44 -0.74 13.07 -13.10
C GLU A 44 -1.22 14.16 -12.12
N GLY A 45 -0.81 14.09 -10.85
CA GLY A 45 -1.09 15.11 -9.82
C GLY A 45 -1.96 14.68 -8.63
N PRO A 46 -3.02 13.86 -8.79
CA PRO A 46 -3.86 13.43 -7.68
C PRO A 46 -3.10 12.65 -6.61
N MET A 47 -3.67 12.61 -5.41
CA MET A 47 -3.19 11.75 -4.33
C MET A 47 -4.19 10.63 -4.05
N ILE A 48 -3.69 9.41 -3.87
CA ILE A 48 -4.50 8.24 -3.58
C ILE A 48 -3.89 7.44 -2.43
N SER A 49 -4.74 6.85 -1.60
CA SER A 49 -4.31 5.95 -0.52
C SER A 49 -4.31 4.50 -0.98
N GLY A 50 -3.29 3.75 -0.63
CA GLY A 50 -3.20 2.31 -0.91
C GLY A 50 -2.18 1.61 -0.02
N GLN A 51 -2.22 0.29 0.02
CA GLN A 51 -1.23 -0.48 0.76
C GLN A 51 0.14 -0.33 0.09
N LEU A 52 1.19 -0.09 0.88
CA LEU A 52 2.57 -0.07 0.39
C LEU A 52 3.20 -1.43 0.70
N ILE A 53 3.58 -2.15 -0.34
CA ILE A 53 4.23 -3.46 -0.25
C ILE A 53 5.67 -3.38 -0.77
N GLY A 54 6.47 -4.41 -0.50
CA GLY A 54 7.88 -4.44 -0.94
C GLY A 54 8.80 -3.51 -0.13
N VAL A 55 8.37 -3.10 1.07
CA VAL A 55 9.16 -2.32 2.04
C VAL A 55 9.29 -3.10 3.34
N ASP A 56 10.22 -2.72 4.22
CA ASP A 56 10.30 -3.30 5.57
C ASP A 56 9.38 -2.53 6.52
N GLU A 57 8.14 -3.00 6.68
CA GLU A 57 7.14 -2.35 7.54
C GLU A 57 7.49 -2.43 9.03
N SER A 58 8.46 -3.27 9.41
CA SER A 58 8.98 -3.34 10.77
C SER A 58 10.05 -2.29 11.07
N LYS A 59 10.59 -1.64 10.04
CA LYS A 59 11.59 -0.58 10.12
C LYS A 59 11.18 0.68 9.35
N PRO A 60 10.23 1.48 9.88
CA PRO A 60 9.71 2.68 9.23
C PRO A 60 10.80 3.68 8.83
N ASP A 61 11.91 3.74 9.56
CA ASP A 61 13.08 4.58 9.30
C ASP A 61 13.79 4.26 7.98
N THR A 62 13.58 3.06 7.42
CA THR A 62 14.12 2.65 6.12
C THR A 62 13.24 3.11 4.94
N ILE A 63 12.02 3.57 5.21
CA ILE A 63 11.04 3.97 4.18
C ILE A 63 11.14 5.48 3.95
N SER A 64 11.60 5.87 2.76
CA SER A 64 11.83 7.28 2.43
C SER A 64 10.63 7.92 1.71
N ILE A 65 10.19 9.07 2.21
CA ILE A 65 9.24 9.94 1.47
C ILE A 65 9.87 10.37 0.14
N GLY A 66 9.08 10.41 -0.93
CA GLY A 66 9.53 10.72 -2.28
C GLY A 66 10.01 9.51 -3.08
N THR A 67 10.08 8.32 -2.48
CA THR A 67 10.39 7.05 -3.17
C THR A 67 9.47 6.87 -4.38
N PRO A 68 10.01 6.65 -5.59
CA PRO A 68 9.21 6.31 -6.76
C PRO A 68 8.51 4.97 -6.55
N VAL A 69 7.22 4.93 -6.86
CA VAL A 69 6.39 3.72 -6.74
C VAL A 69 5.58 3.51 -8.01
N LYS A 70 5.14 2.27 -8.20
CA LYS A 70 4.16 1.88 -9.21
C LYS A 70 3.01 1.12 -8.55
N VAL A 71 1.86 1.16 -9.20
CA VAL A 71 0.67 0.43 -8.79
C VAL A 71 0.94 -1.08 -8.75
N SER A 72 0.36 -1.75 -7.75
CA SER A 72 0.33 -3.19 -7.61
C SER A 72 -1.08 -3.64 -7.25
N PHE A 73 -1.51 -4.78 -7.76
CA PHE A 73 -2.83 -5.34 -7.51
C PHE A 73 -2.66 -6.52 -6.55
N ILE A 74 -3.19 -6.36 -5.34
CA ILE A 74 -3.00 -7.30 -4.24
C ILE A 74 -4.21 -8.21 -4.20
N GLU A 75 -4.01 -9.45 -4.64
CA GLU A 75 -5.04 -10.48 -4.54
C GLU A 75 -5.07 -11.04 -3.12
N THR A 76 -6.27 -11.14 -2.56
CA THR A 76 -6.49 -11.79 -1.28
C THR A 76 -7.65 -12.75 -1.40
N GLU A 77 -7.40 -14.01 -1.09
CA GLU A 77 -8.45 -14.99 -0.86
C GLU A 77 -8.80 -14.99 0.62
N LEU A 78 -10.00 -14.52 0.92
CA LEU A 78 -10.55 -14.58 2.27
C LEU A 78 -11.94 -15.21 2.19
N THR A 79 -12.18 -16.23 3.01
CA THR A 79 -13.50 -16.87 3.12
C THR A 79 -14.10 -17.40 1.81
N GLY A 80 -13.25 -17.79 0.84
CA GLY A 80 -13.67 -18.35 -0.44
C GLY A 80 -14.05 -17.31 -1.52
N GLU A 81 -13.82 -16.02 -1.26
CA GLU A 81 -13.98 -14.95 -2.25
C GLU A 81 -12.62 -14.29 -2.53
N THR A 82 -12.28 -14.14 -3.82
CA THR A 82 -11.08 -13.43 -4.26
C THR A 82 -11.38 -11.94 -4.34
N ARG A 83 -10.65 -11.14 -3.58
CA ARG A 83 -10.70 -9.68 -3.62
C ARG A 83 -9.39 -9.13 -4.16
N VAL A 84 -9.47 -8.13 -5.02
CA VAL A 84 -8.32 -7.39 -5.54
C VAL A 84 -8.31 -6.00 -4.91
N ASP A 85 -7.30 -5.73 -4.09
CA ASP A 85 -7.07 -4.41 -3.49
C ASP A 85 -5.99 -3.66 -4.27
N LEU A 86 -6.13 -2.35 -4.40
CA LEU A 86 -5.12 -1.48 -5.01
C LEU A 86 -4.00 -1.18 -3.98
N GLY A 87 -2.76 -1.45 -4.37
CA GLY A 87 -1.56 -1.11 -3.61
C GLY A 87 -0.50 -0.47 -4.49
N PHE A 88 0.66 -0.26 -3.90
CA PHE A 88 1.84 0.32 -4.53
C PHE A 88 3.10 -0.39 -4.03
N GLU A 89 4.10 -0.47 -4.89
CA GLU A 89 5.42 -1.01 -4.56
C GLU A 89 6.52 -0.08 -5.10
N PRO A 90 7.69 0.01 -4.43
CA PRO A 90 8.85 0.71 -4.96
C PRO A 90 9.25 0.21 -6.37
N ILE A 91 9.74 1.14 -7.20
CA ILE A 91 10.30 0.83 -8.53
C ILE A 91 11.79 0.49 -8.42
#